data_AF-A0A8D0HL12-F1
#
_entry.id   AF-A0A8D0HL12-F1
#
_cell.length_a   1.000
_cell.length_b   1.000
_cell.length_c   1.000
_cell.angle_alpha   90.00
_cell.angle_beta   90.00
_cell.angle_gamma   90.00
#
_symmetry.space_group_name_H-M   'P 1'
#
loop_
_entity.id
_entity.type
_entity.pdbx_description
1 polymer ?
#
loop_
_entity_poly.entity_id
_entity_poly.type
_entity_poly.pdbx_seq_one_letter_code
_entity_poly.pdbx_strand_id
1 'polypeptide(L)'
;ERCLSASLVCKYWRDLCLDFQFWKQLDLSSRQQVTDELLEKIASRSQNITDINISDCRNISDTGVCVLAFKCPGLLRYTAYRCKQLSDTSIIAVASQ
;
A
#
# COMPACT_ATOMS: atom_id res chain seq x y z
N GLU A 1 -5.53 11.53 -1.36
CA GLU A 1 -6.05 12.91 -1.40
C GLU A 1 -5.88 13.64 -0.07
N ARG A 2 -6.34 13.09 1.06
CA ARG A 2 -6.24 13.76 2.38
C ARG A 2 -4.82 14.19 2.78
N CYS A 3 -3.83 13.30 2.64
CA CYS A 3 -2.42 13.65 2.94
C CYS A 3 -1.81 14.64 1.94
N LEU A 4 -2.26 14.67 0.68
CA LEU A 4 -1.72 15.60 -0.33
C LEU A 4 -2.09 17.04 0.03
N SER A 5 -3.37 17.32 0.27
CA SER A 5 -3.81 18.67 0.66
C SER A 5 -3.22 19.10 2.01
N ALA A 6 -3.15 18.19 2.98
CA ALA A 6 -2.56 18.48 4.30
C ALA A 6 -1.05 18.80 4.21
N SER A 7 -0.29 18.11 3.36
CA SER A 7 1.15 18.33 3.19
C SER A 7 1.52 19.70 2.59
N LEU A 8 0.54 20.42 2.05
CA LEU A 8 0.71 21.74 1.45
C LEU A 8 0.46 22.89 2.44
N VAL A 9 -0.06 22.61 3.65
CA VAL A 9 -0.42 23.64 4.63
C VAL A 9 0.83 24.32 5.22
N CYS A 10 1.75 23.55 5.78
CA CYS A 10 3.02 24.06 6.30
C CYS A 10 4.08 22.94 6.40
N LYS A 11 5.34 23.30 6.71
CA LYS A 11 6.44 22.33 6.87
C LYS A 11 6.11 21.25 7.90
N TYR A 12 5.56 21.63 9.04
CA TYR A 12 5.20 20.68 10.10
C TYR A 12 4.13 19.66 9.64
N TRP A 13 3.10 20.11 8.92
CA TRP A 13 2.06 19.23 8.40
C TRP A 13 2.60 18.31 7.31
N ARG A 14 3.54 18.79 6.50
CA ARG A 14 4.26 17.96 5.53
C ARG A 14 5.03 16.86 6.22
N ASP A 15 5.81 17.20 7.25
CA ASP A 15 6.62 16.24 7.99
C ASP A 15 5.73 15.17 8.65
N LEU A 16 4.61 15.58 9.26
CA LEU A 16 3.64 14.66 9.85
C LEU A 16 2.95 13.75 8.82
N CYS A 17 2.60 14.28 7.64
CA CYS A 17 2.01 13.46 6.57
C CYS A 17 2.99 12.42 6.00
N LEU A 18 4.29 12.72 6.07
CA LEU A 18 5.36 11.85 5.58
C LEU A 18 5.93 10.93 6.67
N ASP A 19 5.41 11.00 7.90
CA ASP A 19 5.80 10.09 8.97
C ASP A 19 5.09 8.74 8.84
N PHE A 20 5.87 7.75 8.37
CA PHE A 20 5.42 6.39 8.10
C PHE A 20 5.02 5.60 9.37
N GLN A 21 5.37 6.09 10.56
CA GLN A 21 4.99 5.44 11.83
C GLN A 21 3.47 5.48 12.05
N PHE A 22 2.80 6.49 11.51
CA PHE A 22 1.35 6.67 11.64
C PHE A 22 0.52 6.00 10.53
N TRP A 23 1.19 5.42 9.53
CA TRP A 23 0.51 4.82 8.38
C TRP A 23 -0.01 3.42 8.75
N LYS A 24 -1.31 3.33 9.08
CA LYS A 24 -2.01 2.05 9.32
C LYS A 24 -2.91 1.65 8.17
N GLN A 25 -3.61 2.62 7.60
CA GLN A 25 -4.58 2.40 6.53
C GLN A 25 -4.15 3.15 5.28
N LEU A 26 -3.96 2.40 4.21
CA LEU A 26 -3.46 2.93 2.97
C LEU A 26 -4.41 2.63 1.82
N ASP A 27 -5.04 3.70 1.33
CA ASP A 27 -5.83 3.65 0.10
C ASP A 27 -4.99 4.15 -1.07
N LEU A 28 -4.67 3.22 -1.97
CA LEU A 28 -3.93 3.42 -3.20
C LEU A 28 -4.82 3.28 -4.44
N SER A 29 -6.12 3.05 -4.27
CA SER A 29 -7.03 2.70 -5.37
C SER A 29 -7.07 3.73 -6.50
N SER A 30 -7.26 3.25 -7.73
CA SER A 30 -7.33 4.04 -8.97
C SER A 30 -6.10 4.89 -9.28
N ARG A 31 -4.96 4.67 -8.63
CA ARG A 31 -3.72 5.42 -8.88
C ARG A 31 -2.83 4.68 -9.85
N GLN A 32 -2.69 5.21 -11.07
CA GLN A 32 -1.85 4.60 -12.10
C GLN A 32 -0.35 4.66 -11.80
N GLN A 33 0.08 5.60 -10.95
CA GLN A 33 1.47 5.69 -10.50
C GLN A 33 1.85 4.64 -9.44
N VAL A 34 0.92 3.78 -9.01
CA VAL A 34 1.24 2.73 -8.04
C VAL A 34 1.78 1.51 -8.78
N THR A 35 3.05 1.23 -8.53
CA THR A 35 3.83 0.13 -9.11
C THR A 35 4.33 -0.80 -8.01
N ASP A 36 4.85 -1.97 -8.39
CA ASP A 36 5.52 -2.89 -7.47
C ASP A 36 6.66 -2.22 -6.69
N GLU A 37 7.47 -1.40 -7.37
CA GLU A 37 8.57 -0.65 -6.73
C GLU A 37 8.05 0.34 -5.67
N LEU A 38 6.93 1.01 -5.94
CA LEU A 38 6.30 1.89 -4.95
C LEU A 38 5.77 1.08 -3.76
N LEU A 39 5.12 -0.06 -4.03
CA LEU A 39 4.61 -0.95 -2.99
C LEU A 39 5.74 -1.43 -2.07
N GLU A 40 6.86 -1.85 -2.66
CA GLU A 40 8.04 -2.27 -1.93
C GLU A 40 8.63 -1.12 -1.10
N LYS A 41 8.75 0.09 -1.65
CA LYS A 41 9.25 1.25 -0.90
C LYS A 41 8.37 1.58 0.30
N ILE A 42 7.06 1.47 0.14
CA ILE A 42 6.10 1.69 1.22
C ILE A 42 6.25 0.61 2.29
N ALA A 43 6.23 -0.66 1.90
CA ALA A 43 6.34 -1.79 2.82
C ALA A 43 7.70 -1.83 3.55
N SER A 44 8.76 -1.34 2.91
CA SER A 44 10.10 -1.21 3.53
C SER A 44 10.18 -0.08 4.57
N ARG A 45 9.31 0.93 4.46
CA ARG A 45 9.31 2.09 5.37
C ARG A 45 8.28 1.98 6.49
N SER A 46 7.22 1.19 6.29
CA SER A 46 6.17 0.99 7.29
C SER A 46 5.77 -0.47 7.39
N GLN A 47 6.00 -1.04 8.58
CA GLN A 47 5.56 -2.38 8.96
C GLN A 47 4.25 -2.34 9.76
N ASN A 48 3.69 -1.14 9.99
CA ASN A 48 2.50 -0.90 10.80
C ASN A 48 1.20 -0.91 9.98
N ILE A 49 1.29 -1.24 8.69
CA ILE A 49 0.14 -1.25 7.77
C ILE A 49 -0.77 -2.41 8.14
N THR A 50 -2.00 -2.09 8.53
CA THR A 50 -3.06 -3.06 8.85
C THR A 50 -4.07 -3.17 7.74
N ASP A 51 -4.20 -2.14 6.90
CA ASP A 51 -5.24 -2.07 5.88
C ASP A 51 -4.68 -1.53 4.58
N ILE A 52 -4.85 -2.27 3.50
CA ILE A 52 -4.44 -1.84 2.16
C ILE A 52 -5.52 -2.03 1.12
N ASN A 53 -5.73 -0.98 0.31
CA ASN A 53 -6.59 -1.02 -0.86
C ASN A 53 -5.79 -0.65 -2.11
N ILE A 54 -5.68 -1.60 -3.04
CA ILE A 54 -5.01 -1.46 -4.34
C ILE A 54 -5.98 -1.62 -5.52
N SER A 55 -7.28 -1.38 -5.30
CA SER A 55 -8.29 -1.54 -6.34
C SER A 55 -8.00 -0.69 -7.58
N ASP A 56 -8.25 -1.24 -8.77
CA ASP A 56 -7.98 -0.60 -10.07
C ASP A 56 -6.50 -0.20 -10.32
N CYS A 57 -5.55 -0.66 -9.50
CA CYS A 57 -4.11 -0.47 -9.75
C CYS A 57 -3.58 -1.54 -10.71
N ARG A 58 -3.49 -1.22 -12.01
CA ARG A 58 -3.10 -2.18 -13.07
C ARG A 58 -1.59 -2.41 -13.20
N ASN A 59 -0.77 -1.54 -12.60
CA ASN A 59 0.69 -1.61 -12.66
C ASN A 59 1.31 -2.39 -11.49
N ILE A 60 0.49 -3.09 -10.71
CA ILE A 60 0.90 -3.97 -9.63
C ILE A 60 0.81 -5.42 -10.12
N SER A 61 1.85 -6.21 -9.86
CA SER A 61 1.90 -7.65 -10.10
C SER A 61 1.84 -8.45 -8.79
N ASP A 62 1.72 -9.78 -8.91
CA ASP A 62 1.81 -10.68 -7.77
C ASP A 62 3.10 -10.47 -6.98
N THR A 63 4.21 -10.15 -7.65
CA THR A 63 5.52 -9.89 -7.01
C THR A 63 5.42 -8.74 -6.00
N GLY A 64 4.80 -7.62 -6.38
CA GLY A 64 4.63 -6.48 -5.49
C GLY A 64 3.79 -6.84 -4.27
N VAL A 65 2.70 -7.58 -4.47
CA VAL A 65 1.82 -8.02 -3.37
C VAL A 65 2.53 -8.99 -2.43
N CYS A 66 3.32 -9.93 -2.96
CA CYS A 66 4.11 -10.87 -2.16
C CYS A 66 5.14 -10.13 -1.29
N VAL A 67 5.84 -9.14 -1.84
CA VAL A 67 6.80 -8.33 -1.07
C VAL A 67 6.08 -7.54 0.04
N LEU A 68 4.90 -7.01 -0.25
CA LEU A 68 4.10 -6.30 0.74
C LEU A 68 3.64 -7.23 1.87
N ALA A 69 3.10 -8.41 1.55
CA ALA A 69 2.70 -9.41 2.53
C ALA A 69 3.89 -9.84 3.41
N PHE A 70 5.06 -10.08 2.80
CA PHE A 70 6.26 -10.45 3.55
C PHE A 70 6.74 -9.35 4.52
N LYS A 71 6.66 -8.08 4.13
CA LYS A 71 7.17 -6.96 4.94
C LYS A 71 6.14 -6.38 5.93
N CYS A 72 4.84 -6.66 5.74
CA CYS A 72 3.76 -6.12 6.56
C CYS A 72 2.96 -7.22 7.27
N PRO A 73 3.55 -7.99 8.21
CA PRO A 73 2.91 -9.15 8.84
C PRO A 73 1.64 -8.81 9.66
N GLY A 74 1.42 -7.52 9.97
CA GLY A 74 0.23 -7.03 10.66
C GLY A 74 -0.97 -6.75 9.75
N LEU A 75 -0.95 -7.19 8.49
CA LEU A 75 -2.02 -6.89 7.53
C LEU A 75 -3.33 -7.61 7.91
N LEU A 76 -4.37 -6.83 8.18
CA LEU A 76 -5.69 -7.31 8.60
C LEU A 76 -6.74 -7.23 7.49
N ARG A 77 -6.65 -6.23 6.60
CA ARG A 77 -7.57 -6.09 5.46
C ARG A 77 -6.81 -5.84 4.17
N TYR A 78 -7.10 -6.66 3.17
CA TYR A 78 -6.58 -6.54 1.81
C TYR A 78 -7.74 -6.39 0.82
N THR A 79 -7.69 -5.33 -0.01
CA THR A 79 -8.71 -5.04 -1.02
C THR A 79 -8.06 -4.82 -2.39
N ALA A 80 -8.48 -5.58 -3.41
CA ALA A 80 -7.94 -5.51 -4.76
C ALA A 80 -9.03 -5.68 -5.84
N TYR A 81 -10.05 -4.82 -5.82
CA TYR A 81 -11.10 -4.88 -6.84
C TYR A 81 -10.54 -4.55 -8.22
N ARG A 82 -11.03 -5.27 -9.25
CA ARG A 82 -10.70 -5.04 -10.67
C ARG A 82 -9.21 -5.16 -11.02
N CYS A 83 -8.40 -5.78 -10.16
CA CYS A 83 -7.01 -6.13 -10.45
C CYS A 83 -6.91 -7.47 -11.20
N LYS A 84 -7.32 -7.48 -12.47
CA LYS A 84 -7.38 -8.69 -13.31
C LYS A 84 -6.01 -9.31 -13.62
N GLN A 85 -4.94 -8.56 -13.40
CA GLN A 85 -3.56 -9.00 -13.61
C GLN A 85 -2.98 -9.79 -12.43
N LEU A 86 -3.68 -9.84 -11.29
CA LEU A 86 -3.24 -10.60 -10.12
C LEU A 86 -3.78 -12.04 -10.18
N SER A 87 -2.96 -12.98 -9.75
CA SER A 87 -3.30 -14.40 -9.63
C SER A 87 -3.55 -14.80 -8.18
N ASP A 88 -3.88 -16.08 -7.97
CA ASP A 88 -3.97 -16.69 -6.65
C ASP A 88 -2.66 -16.62 -5.86
N THR A 89 -1.50 -16.48 -6.52
CA THR A 89 -0.20 -16.25 -5.88
C THR A 89 -0.24 -15.08 -4.89
N SER A 90 -0.81 -13.95 -5.30
CA SER A 90 -0.94 -12.77 -4.43
C SER A 90 -1.83 -13.04 -3.20
N ILE A 91 -2.92 -13.77 -3.39
CA ILE A 91 -3.88 -14.10 -2.33
C ILE A 91 -3.26 -15.08 -1.34
N ILE A 92 -2.57 -16.11 -1.84
CA ILE A 92 -1.86 -17.09 -1.02
C ILE A 92 -0.83 -16.36 -0.14
N ALA A 93 -0.02 -15.47 -0.73
CA ALA A 93 0.98 -14.72 0.02
C ALA A 93 0.37 -13.85 1.12
N VAL A 94 -0.76 -13.18 0.84
CA VAL A 94 -1.47 -12.37 1.84
C VAL A 94 -2.06 -13.23 2.95
N ALA A 95 -2.61 -14.40 2.61
CA ALA A 95 -3.25 -15.32 3.56
C ALA A 95 -2.25 -16.16 4.36
N SER A 96 -1.02 -16.33 3.89
CA SER A 96 0.02 -17.15 4.54
C SER A 96 0.91 -16.39 5.52
N GLN A 97 0.54 -15.16 5.90
CA GLN A 97 1.27 -14.34 6.87
C GLN A 97 1.11 -14.83 8.31
#